data_AF-A0A238JMH3-F1
#
_entry.id   AF-A0A238JMH3-F1
#
_cell.length_a   1.000
_cell.length_b   1.000
_cell.length_c   1.000
_cell.angle_alpha   90.00
_cell.angle_beta   90.00
_cell.angle_gamma   90.00
#
_symmetry.space_group_name_H-M   'P 1'
#
loop_
_entity.id
_entity.type
_entity.pdbx_description
1 polymer ?
#
loop_
_entity_poly.entity_id
_entity_poly.type
_entity_poly.pdbx_seq_one_letter_code
_entity_poly.pdbx_strand_id
1 'polypeptide(L)'
;MRRGEGEVRSTMTSATPAFWGAVILTVATVVFVLCLALGEHCEMIAVGQEVCMVRYRSFLRLSPNEMGDTIAGIAGALALIWVAASVVIQRSELSATVFELKKTNKLSSERAALREYDLVLDDLLDAVACLDTATSMYGGWRFRKGEGEPIESADLLTRSDWKKDGREQWLPTIQKRIEHLQKFFDDPLWIRYKFPQRGPEYRKLLVCLGRVDELVDALPRLEQRLVREWRLPEAARSFQEIWDDDRYWDKEVATS
;
A
#
# COMPACT_ATOMS: atom_id res chain seq x y z
N MET A 1 -19.59 9.06 6.61
CA MET A 1 -18.16 8.96 6.24
C MET A 1 -17.64 10.33 5.78
N ARG A 2 -17.15 11.16 6.71
CA ARG A 2 -16.39 12.41 6.45
C ARG A 2 -15.46 12.63 7.65
N ARG A 3 -14.40 11.82 7.74
CA ARG A 3 -13.27 12.00 8.67
C ARG A 3 -12.03 11.65 7.88
N GLY A 4 -11.35 12.66 7.34
CA GLY A 4 -10.17 12.43 6.51
C GLY A 4 -9.51 13.69 5.94
N GLU A 5 -10.17 14.86 6.04
CA GLU A 5 -9.63 16.11 5.47
C GLU A 5 -8.85 16.97 6.48
N GLY A 6 -8.72 16.53 7.73
CA GLY A 6 -8.11 17.34 8.80
C GLY A 6 -6.60 17.23 8.96
N GLU A 7 -5.95 16.18 8.43
CA GLU A 7 -4.61 15.78 8.87
C GLU A 7 -3.49 16.04 7.85
N VAL A 8 -3.80 16.62 6.69
CA VAL A 8 -2.79 16.96 5.65
C VAL A 8 -2.28 18.40 5.80
N ARG A 9 -2.87 19.21 6.69
CA ARG A 9 -2.50 20.63 6.82
C ARG A 9 -1.25 20.91 7.68
N SER A 10 -0.65 19.88 8.29
CA SER A 10 0.39 20.05 9.31
C SER A 10 1.83 19.85 8.84
N THR A 11 2.08 19.51 7.56
CA THR A 11 3.45 19.26 7.06
C THR A 11 4.03 20.41 6.22
N MET A 12 3.21 21.40 5.82
CA MET A 12 3.70 22.59 5.11
C MET A 12 4.34 23.66 6.01
N THR A 13 4.39 23.44 7.33
CA THR A 13 4.82 24.46 8.30
C THR A 13 6.31 24.46 8.61
N SER A 14 7.15 23.53 8.12
CA SER A 14 8.58 23.51 8.50
C SER A 14 9.48 24.41 7.65
N ALA A 15 9.14 24.67 6.38
CA ALA A 15 9.98 25.49 5.49
C ALA A 15 9.81 27.00 5.78
N THR A 16 8.59 27.43 6.07
CA THR A 16 8.23 28.81 6.41
C THR A 16 9.06 29.40 7.56
N PRO A 17 9.23 28.75 8.73
CA PRO A 17 10.01 29.30 9.83
C PRO A 17 11.51 29.38 9.52
N ALA A 18 12.07 28.46 8.72
CA ALA A 18 13.47 28.52 8.32
C ALA A 18 13.74 29.74 7.42
N PHE A 19 12.86 29.99 6.44
CA PHE A 19 12.93 31.18 5.60
C PHE A 19 12.80 32.47 6.41
N TRP A 20 11.77 32.58 7.26
CA TRP A 20 11.58 33.75 8.10
C TRP A 20 12.72 33.95 9.09
N GLY A 21 13.28 32.87 9.65
CA GLY A 21 14.47 32.91 10.48
C GLY A 21 15.66 33.51 9.74
N ALA A 22 15.91 33.09 8.50
CA ALA A 22 16.98 33.64 7.66
C ALA A 22 16.76 35.12 7.32
N VAL A 23 15.52 35.52 7.02
CA VAL A 23 15.15 36.91 6.76
C VAL A 23 15.37 37.78 8.00
N ILE A 24 14.86 37.37 9.16
CA ILE A 24 15.03 38.09 10.43
C ILE A 24 16.52 38.21 10.78
N LEU A 25 17.28 37.13 10.63
CA LEU A 25 18.72 37.14 10.90
C LEU A 25 19.47 38.07 9.94
N THR A 26 19.12 38.05 8.65
CA THR A 26 19.67 38.98 7.65
C THR A 26 19.41 40.44 8.03
N VAL A 27 18.16 40.78 8.37
CA VAL A 27 17.78 42.13 8.80
C VAL A 27 18.55 42.50 10.07
N ALA A 28 18.64 41.60 11.05
CA ALA A 28 19.39 41.83 12.29
C ALA A 28 20.88 42.08 12.02
N THR A 29 21.50 41.31 11.12
CA THR A 29 22.90 41.52 10.69
C THR A 29 23.10 42.86 10.00
N VAL A 30 22.19 43.24 9.09
CA VAL A 30 22.26 44.55 8.39
C VAL A 30 22.10 45.70 9.38
N VAL A 31 21.12 45.63 10.29
CA VAL A 31 20.93 46.63 11.34
C VAL A 31 22.15 46.69 12.26
N PHE A 32 22.71 45.55 12.64
CA PHE A 32 23.92 45.49 13.47
C PHE A 32 25.12 46.17 12.79
N VAL A 33 25.38 45.86 11.52
CA VAL A 33 26.44 46.52 10.72
C VAL A 33 26.20 48.02 10.61
N LEU A 34 24.94 48.45 10.38
CA LEU A 34 24.59 49.86 10.30
C LEU A 34 24.82 50.59 11.64
N CYS A 35 24.44 49.98 12.76
CA CYS A 35 24.73 50.50 14.10
C CYS A 35 26.24 50.65 14.34
N LEU A 36 27.05 49.67 13.92
CA LEU A 36 28.51 49.76 14.02
C LEU A 36 29.08 50.87 13.13
N ALA A 37 28.50 51.10 11.95
CA ALA A 37 28.95 52.13 11.00
C ALA A 37 28.60 53.55 11.48
N LEU A 38 27.48 53.71 12.19
CA LEU A 38 27.04 54.99 12.77
C LEU A 38 27.71 55.33 14.10
N GLY A 39 28.38 54.38 14.74
CA GLY A 39 29.15 54.63 15.96
C GLY A 39 30.28 55.63 15.75
N GLU A 40 30.52 56.48 16.73
CA GLU A 40 31.65 57.40 16.76
C GLU A 40 32.93 56.66 17.18
N HIS A 41 34.06 57.06 16.61
CA HIS A 41 35.39 56.66 17.06
C HIS A 41 36.21 57.92 17.30
N CYS A 42 36.85 57.98 18.47
CA CYS A 42 37.68 59.10 18.87
C CYS A 42 39.14 58.65 18.87
N GLU A 43 39.98 59.38 18.14
CA GLU A 43 41.42 59.15 18.07
C GLU A 43 42.16 60.31 18.76
N MET A 44 43.19 59.97 19.53
CA MET A 44 44.06 60.94 20.17
C MET A 44 45.12 61.42 19.17
N ILE A 45 45.12 62.70 18.84
CA ILE A 45 46.13 63.33 17.99
C ILE A 45 47.31 63.78 18.87
N ALA A 46 48.53 63.86 18.30
CA ALA A 46 49.82 64.16 18.96
C ALA A 46 49.89 65.43 19.83
N VAL A 47 48.82 66.24 19.91
CA VAL A 47 48.71 67.46 20.73
C VAL A 47 47.74 67.27 21.91
N GLY A 48 47.33 66.03 22.23
CA GLY A 48 46.39 65.74 23.30
C GLY A 48 44.95 66.19 23.02
N GLN A 49 44.65 66.55 21.77
CA GLN A 49 43.29 66.81 21.32
C GLN A 49 42.65 65.51 20.82
N GLU A 50 41.46 65.22 21.33
CA GLU A 50 40.62 64.11 20.90
C GLU A 50 39.73 64.57 19.74
N VAL A 51 39.84 63.91 18.59
CA VAL A 51 38.97 64.17 17.45
C VAL A 51 38.06 62.97 17.24
N CYS A 52 36.78 63.16 17.51
CA CYS A 52 35.75 62.15 17.26
C CYS A 52 35.23 62.27 15.83
N MET A 53 35.19 61.15 15.11
CA MET A 53 34.58 61.05 13.79
C MET A 53 33.64 59.85 13.72
N VAL A 54 32.56 59.98 12.96
CA VAL A 54 31.66 58.85 12.66
C VAL A 54 32.42 57.83 11.81
N ARG A 55 32.38 56.54 12.19
CA ARG A 55 33.12 55.45 11.53
C ARG A 55 32.83 55.34 10.03
N TYR A 56 31.59 55.61 9.61
CA TYR A 56 31.21 55.67 8.19
C TYR A 56 32.05 56.67 7.38
N ARG A 57 32.42 57.82 7.96
CA ARG A 57 33.27 58.82 7.28
C ARG A 57 34.69 58.30 7.09
N SER A 58 35.20 57.55 8.06
CA SER A 58 36.50 56.88 7.95
C SER A 58 36.48 55.77 6.89
N PHE A 59 35.38 55.00 6.83
CA PHE A 59 35.19 53.96 5.80
C PHE A 59 35.28 54.51 4.37
N LEU A 60 34.66 55.67 4.09
CA LEU A 60 34.73 56.31 2.77
C LEU A 60 36.11 56.84 2.40
N ARG A 61 37.05 56.94 3.35
CA ARG A 61 38.43 57.39 3.13
C ARG A 61 39.42 56.23 3.01
N LEU A 62 38.98 54.99 3.25
CA LEU A 62 39.82 53.81 3.12
C LEU A 62 40.27 53.61 1.68
N SER A 63 41.38 52.89 1.50
CA SER A 63 41.79 52.47 0.17
C SER A 63 40.75 51.52 -0.43
N PRO A 64 40.58 51.46 -1.77
CA PRO A 64 39.60 50.58 -2.40
C PRO A 64 39.73 49.10 -1.99
N ASN A 65 40.94 48.63 -1.68
CA ASN A 65 41.17 47.26 -1.22
C ASN A 65 40.56 47.01 0.17
N GLU A 66 40.81 47.90 1.13
CA GLU A 66 40.29 47.77 2.50
C GLU A 66 38.76 47.91 2.55
N MET A 67 38.18 48.75 1.68
CA MET A 67 36.73 48.80 1.48
C MET A 67 36.20 47.47 0.92
N GLY A 68 36.94 46.87 -0.02
CA GLY A 68 36.62 45.56 -0.58
C GLY A 68 36.60 44.47 0.50
N ASP A 69 37.63 44.39 1.34
CA ASP A 69 37.77 43.37 2.39
C ASP A 69 36.63 43.44 3.41
N THR A 70 36.25 44.65 3.82
CA THR A 70 35.15 44.87 4.76
C THR A 70 33.79 44.53 4.16
N ILE A 71 33.53 44.90 2.90
CA ILE A 71 32.31 44.51 2.17
C ILE A 71 32.28 42.99 1.96
N ALA A 72 33.39 42.37 1.59
CA ALA A 72 33.50 40.92 1.40
C ALA A 72 33.20 40.16 2.69
N GLY A 73 33.66 40.67 3.84
CA GLY A 73 33.31 40.11 5.16
C GLY A 73 31.81 40.12 5.43
N ILE A 74 31.13 41.24 5.17
CA ILE A 74 29.67 41.36 5.35
C ILE A 74 28.92 40.45 4.36
N ALA A 75 29.32 40.47 3.09
CA ALA A 75 28.72 39.62 2.06
C ALA A 75 28.89 38.13 2.37
N GLY A 76 30.06 37.72 2.87
CA GLY A 76 30.34 36.35 3.29
C GLY A 76 29.43 35.91 4.44
N ALA A 77 29.24 36.75 5.45
CA ALA A 77 28.32 36.45 6.56
C ALA A 77 26.87 36.30 6.08
N LEU A 78 26.40 37.18 5.19
CA LEU A 78 25.06 37.10 4.60
C LEU A 78 24.89 35.84 3.73
N ALA A 79 25.89 35.51 2.91
CA ALA A 79 25.88 34.29 2.11
C ALA A 79 25.78 33.05 3.00
N LEU A 80 26.52 33.01 4.11
CA LEU A 80 26.49 31.88 5.05
C LEU A 80 25.08 31.66 5.64
N ILE A 81 24.37 32.73 6.01
CA ILE A 81 22.99 32.66 6.52
C ILE A 81 22.07 31.96 5.51
N TRP A 82 22.14 32.38 4.24
CA TRP A 82 21.29 31.83 3.19
C TRP A 82 21.66 30.40 2.80
N VAL A 83 22.97 30.07 2.80
CA VAL A 83 23.43 28.69 2.60
C VAL A 83 22.88 27.79 3.71
N ALA A 84 22.99 28.18 4.98
CA ALA A 84 22.44 27.41 6.10
C ALA A 84 20.91 27.25 5.98
N ALA A 85 20.20 28.32 5.64
CA ALA A 85 18.74 28.30 5.44
C ALA A 85 18.33 27.33 4.31
N SER A 86 19.05 27.36 3.18
CA SER A 86 18.79 26.47 2.04
C SER A 86 18.97 24.99 2.41
N VAL A 87 20.00 24.65 3.19
CA VAL A 87 20.23 23.27 3.67
C VAL A 87 19.08 22.80 4.57
N VAL A 88 18.57 23.68 5.44
CA VAL A 88 17.42 23.35 6.30
C VAL A 88 16.15 23.12 5.47
N ILE A 89 15.88 23.97 4.48
CA ILE A 89 14.73 23.82 3.57
C ILE A 89 14.85 22.52 2.79
N GLN A 90 16.00 22.27 2.15
CA GLN A 90 16.24 21.04 1.37
C GLN A 90 16.09 19.77 2.22
N ARG A 91 16.57 19.77 3.47
CA ARG A 91 16.38 18.63 4.39
C ARG A 91 14.91 18.37 4.68
N SER A 92 14.11 19.43 4.84
CA SER A 92 12.68 19.28 5.09
C SER A 92 11.96 18.67 3.88
N GLU A 93 12.29 19.12 2.67
CA GLU A 93 11.74 18.57 1.42
C GLU A 93 12.10 17.09 1.26
N LEU A 94 13.37 16.73 1.49
CA LEU A 94 13.83 15.35 1.35
C LEU A 94 13.07 14.39 2.29
N SER A 95 12.79 14.83 3.53
CA SER A 95 12.05 14.00 4.49
C SER A 95 10.59 13.80 4.09
N ALA A 96 9.96 14.83 3.52
CA ALA A 96 8.61 14.74 2.96
C ALA A 96 8.58 13.78 1.76
N THR A 97 9.54 13.88 0.84
CA THR A 97 9.64 12.97 -0.32
C THR A 97 9.83 11.52 0.11
N VAL A 98 10.67 11.24 1.11
CA VAL A 98 10.84 9.87 1.64
C VAL A 98 9.55 9.31 2.23
N PHE A 99 8.77 10.15 2.93
CA PHE A 99 7.48 9.72 3.48
C PHE A 99 6.48 9.39 2.37
N GLU A 100 6.39 10.22 1.33
CA GLU A 100 5.55 9.96 0.16
C GLU A 100 5.97 8.66 -0.56
N LEU A 101 7.26 8.45 -0.77
CA LEU A 101 7.79 7.24 -1.40
C LEU A 101 7.46 5.97 -0.59
N LYS A 102 7.54 6.02 0.74
CA LYS A 102 7.13 4.90 1.60
C LYS A 102 5.64 4.60 1.44
N LYS A 103 4.81 5.64 1.37
CA LYS A 103 3.36 5.50 1.18
C LYS A 103 3.02 4.96 -0.21
N THR A 104 3.69 5.41 -1.27
CA THR A 104 3.48 4.90 -2.62
C THR A 104 3.95 3.46 -2.77
N ASN A 105 5.07 3.09 -2.15
CA ASN A 105 5.57 1.71 -2.15
C ASN A 105 4.62 0.76 -1.43
N LYS A 106 4.03 1.20 -0.32
CA LYS A 106 3.00 0.40 0.38
C LYS A 106 1.74 0.21 -0.47
N LEU A 107 1.27 1.27 -1.12
CA LEU A 107 0.11 1.18 -2.01
C LEU A 107 0.39 0.33 -3.26
N SER A 108 1.61 0.38 -3.79
CA SER A 108 1.99 -0.45 -4.94
C SER A 108 2.10 -1.92 -4.56
N SER A 109 2.66 -2.24 -3.38
CA SER A 109 2.68 -3.62 -2.87
C SER A 109 1.28 -4.15 -2.59
N GLU A 110 0.40 -3.36 -1.99
CA GLU A 110 -1.01 -3.75 -1.75
C GLU A 110 -1.75 -4.01 -3.08
N ARG A 111 -1.54 -3.16 -4.10
CA ARG A 111 -2.12 -3.37 -5.45
C ARG A 111 -1.55 -4.61 -6.15
N ALA A 112 -0.27 -4.89 -5.96
CA ALA A 112 0.34 -6.10 -6.51
C ALA A 112 -0.26 -7.36 -5.87
N ALA A 113 -0.40 -7.37 -4.54
CA ALA A 113 -1.03 -8.46 -3.80
C ALA A 113 -2.49 -8.68 -4.21
N LEU A 114 -3.27 -7.61 -4.38
CA LEU A 114 -4.65 -7.71 -4.89
C LEU A 114 -4.73 -8.32 -6.29
N ARG A 115 -3.82 -7.94 -7.21
CA ARG A 115 -3.79 -8.53 -8.55
C ARG A 115 -3.43 -10.01 -8.50
N GLU A 116 -2.47 -10.40 -7.67
CA GLU A 116 -2.09 -11.80 -7.52
C GLU A 116 -3.24 -12.61 -6.91
N TYR A 117 -3.90 -12.07 -5.89
CA TYR A 117 -5.09 -12.67 -5.29
C TYR A 117 -6.21 -12.86 -6.32
N ASP A 118 -6.50 -11.86 -7.15
CA ASP A 118 -7.50 -12.00 -8.22
C ASP A 118 -7.18 -13.16 -9.17
N LEU A 119 -5.90 -13.29 -9.58
CA LEU A 119 -5.45 -14.38 -10.44
C LEU A 119 -5.59 -15.75 -9.76
N VAL A 120 -5.18 -15.85 -8.50
CA VAL A 120 -5.28 -17.11 -7.73
C VAL A 120 -6.73 -17.49 -7.49
N LEU A 121 -7.60 -16.51 -7.26
CA LEU A 121 -9.02 -16.74 -7.04
C LEU A 121 -9.73 -17.17 -8.32
N ASP A 122 -9.36 -16.62 -9.48
CA ASP A 122 -9.78 -17.11 -10.80
C ASP A 122 -9.31 -18.56 -11.03
N ASP A 123 -8.07 -18.89 -10.66
CA ASP A 123 -7.54 -20.25 -10.75
C ASP A 123 -8.25 -21.24 -9.82
N LEU A 124 -8.59 -20.81 -8.60
CA LEU A 124 -9.36 -21.58 -7.62
C LEU A 124 -10.77 -21.84 -8.16
N LEU A 125 -11.43 -20.82 -8.70
CA LEU A 125 -12.72 -20.96 -9.35
C LEU A 125 -12.69 -21.98 -10.47
N ASP A 126 -11.70 -21.88 -11.36
CA ASP A 126 -11.53 -22.84 -12.46
C ASP A 126 -11.33 -24.26 -11.92
N ALA A 127 -10.55 -24.45 -10.85
CA ALA A 127 -10.35 -25.75 -10.21
C ALA A 127 -11.65 -26.30 -9.60
N VAL A 128 -12.40 -25.46 -8.87
CA VAL A 128 -13.70 -25.84 -8.27
C VAL A 128 -14.73 -26.17 -9.35
N ALA A 129 -14.77 -25.40 -10.45
CA ALA A 129 -15.66 -25.67 -11.58
C ALA A 129 -15.32 -26.99 -12.26
N CYS A 130 -14.04 -27.32 -12.45
CA CYS A 130 -13.59 -28.60 -13.01
C CYS A 130 -14.00 -29.79 -12.13
N LEU A 131 -13.89 -29.64 -10.80
CA LEU A 131 -14.33 -30.66 -9.84
C LEU A 131 -15.84 -30.88 -9.89
N ASP A 132 -16.61 -29.80 -10.09
CA ASP A 132 -18.05 -29.87 -10.30
C ASP A 132 -18.33 -30.66 -11.60
N THR A 133 -17.70 -30.33 -12.73
CA THR A 133 -17.99 -30.98 -14.02
C THR A 133 -17.72 -32.50 -14.08
N ALA A 134 -16.92 -33.07 -13.19
CA ALA A 134 -16.72 -34.52 -13.14
C ALA A 134 -17.92 -35.28 -12.53
N THR A 135 -18.78 -34.61 -11.75
CA THR A 135 -19.98 -35.18 -11.11
C THR A 135 -21.24 -34.33 -11.25
N SER A 136 -21.18 -33.18 -11.91
CA SER A 136 -22.29 -32.25 -12.09
C SER A 136 -22.41 -31.69 -13.50
N MET A 137 -23.05 -32.47 -14.36
CA MET A 137 -24.12 -31.87 -15.16
C MET A 137 -25.34 -31.75 -14.22
N TYR A 138 -25.51 -30.62 -13.52
CA TYR A 138 -26.82 -30.32 -12.93
C TYR A 138 -27.75 -29.85 -14.05
N GLY A 139 -28.39 -30.79 -14.73
CA GLY A 139 -29.64 -30.51 -15.42
C GLY A 139 -30.71 -30.21 -14.36
N GLY A 140 -31.00 -28.92 -14.14
CA GLY A 140 -32.13 -28.53 -13.31
C GLY A 140 -33.43 -28.87 -14.02
N TRP A 141 -33.99 -30.05 -13.77
CA TRP A 141 -35.29 -30.43 -14.32
C TRP A 141 -36.39 -29.60 -13.63
N ARG A 142 -36.95 -28.62 -14.34
CA ARG A 142 -38.08 -27.83 -13.83
C ARG A 142 -39.38 -28.50 -14.28
N PHE A 143 -39.98 -29.29 -13.40
CA PHE A 143 -41.27 -29.92 -13.68
C PHE A 143 -42.40 -28.88 -13.60
N ARG A 144 -43.15 -28.71 -14.69
CA ARG A 144 -44.45 -28.04 -14.60
C ARG A 144 -45.41 -29.00 -13.91
N LYS A 145 -46.09 -28.53 -12.87
CA LYS A 145 -46.99 -29.35 -12.06
C LYS A 145 -48.26 -29.64 -12.87
N GLY A 146 -48.33 -30.82 -13.48
CA GLY A 146 -49.51 -31.32 -14.20
C GLY A 146 -49.18 -31.81 -15.60
N GLU A 147 -49.55 -33.07 -15.86
CA GLU A 147 -49.71 -33.72 -17.18
C GLU A 147 -48.44 -33.91 -18.03
N GLY A 148 -47.68 -34.96 -17.70
CA GLY A 148 -47.36 -36.05 -18.63
C GLY A 148 -46.56 -35.82 -19.93
N GLU A 149 -46.10 -34.62 -20.29
CA GLU A 149 -45.32 -34.41 -21.53
C GLU A 149 -43.79 -34.30 -21.33
N PRO A 150 -42.98 -34.82 -22.28
CA PRO A 150 -41.52 -34.74 -22.24
C PRO A 150 -41.00 -33.33 -22.63
N ILE A 151 -40.49 -32.64 -21.61
CA ILE A 151 -39.34 -31.70 -21.52
C ILE A 151 -38.72 -31.20 -22.84
N GLU A 152 -38.70 -29.86 -23.05
CA GLU A 152 -38.10 -29.21 -24.23
C GLU A 152 -36.78 -28.42 -23.98
N SER A 153 -36.31 -28.20 -22.75
CA SER A 153 -34.97 -27.61 -22.56
C SER A 153 -34.32 -27.88 -21.21
N ALA A 154 -33.00 -28.05 -21.25
CA ALA A 154 -32.11 -28.04 -20.10
C ALA A 154 -31.27 -26.76 -20.16
N ASP A 155 -31.40 -25.89 -19.16
CA ASP A 155 -30.54 -24.72 -19.05
C ASP A 155 -29.17 -25.15 -18.51
N LEU A 156 -28.21 -25.27 -19.43
CA LEU A 156 -26.80 -25.43 -19.12
C LEU A 156 -26.23 -24.06 -18.74
N LEU A 157 -26.08 -23.80 -17.45
CA LEU A 157 -25.25 -22.68 -16.98
C LEU A 157 -23.79 -23.02 -17.33
N THR A 158 -23.25 -22.31 -18.31
CA THR A 158 -21.88 -22.51 -18.78
C THR A 158 -20.95 -21.49 -18.15
N ARG A 159 -19.64 -21.78 -18.17
CA ARG A 159 -18.53 -20.95 -17.69
C ARG A 159 -18.60 -19.46 -18.12
N SER A 160 -19.35 -19.11 -19.16
CA SER A 160 -19.53 -17.74 -19.64
C SER A 160 -20.43 -16.87 -18.75
N ASP A 161 -21.33 -17.46 -17.98
CA ASP A 161 -22.29 -16.70 -17.17
C ASP A 161 -21.62 -16.12 -15.92
N TRP A 162 -20.59 -16.79 -15.41
CA TRP A 162 -19.89 -16.40 -14.17
C TRP A 162 -19.00 -15.18 -14.34
N LYS A 163 -18.55 -14.88 -15.57
CA LYS A 163 -17.73 -13.69 -15.86
C LYS A 163 -18.54 -12.39 -15.96
N LYS A 164 -19.87 -12.47 -16.03
CA LYS A 164 -20.74 -11.28 -16.19
C LYS A 164 -21.14 -10.65 -14.85
N ASP A 165 -21.26 -11.46 -13.81
CA ASP A 165 -21.69 -11.00 -12.50
C ASP A 165 -20.46 -10.57 -11.69
N GLY A 166 -20.39 -9.26 -11.41
CA GLY A 166 -19.21 -8.63 -10.82
C GLY A 166 -18.75 -9.22 -9.49
N ARG A 167 -17.58 -8.75 -9.06
CA ARG A 167 -16.78 -9.26 -7.95
C ARG A 167 -17.46 -9.28 -6.55
N GLU A 168 -18.70 -8.86 -6.42
CA GLU A 168 -19.44 -8.88 -5.15
C GLU A 168 -20.44 -10.04 -5.05
N GLN A 169 -20.86 -10.64 -6.17
CA GLN A 169 -21.89 -11.69 -6.18
C GLN A 169 -21.35 -13.11 -6.03
N TRP A 170 -20.09 -13.33 -6.42
CA TRP A 170 -19.42 -14.62 -6.40
C TRP A 170 -18.82 -15.04 -5.04
N LEU A 171 -18.37 -14.11 -4.19
CA LEU A 171 -17.81 -14.43 -2.87
C LEU A 171 -18.75 -15.31 -2.02
N PRO A 172 -20.05 -14.96 -1.86
CA PRO A 172 -21.01 -15.81 -1.16
C PRO A 172 -21.20 -17.19 -1.80
N THR A 173 -21.05 -17.27 -3.13
CA THR A 173 -21.22 -18.51 -3.90
C THR A 173 -20.03 -19.46 -3.71
N ILE A 174 -18.80 -18.93 -3.70
CA ILE A 174 -17.59 -19.68 -3.35
C ILE A 174 -17.71 -20.18 -1.92
N GLN A 175 -18.02 -19.29 -0.97
CA GLN A 175 -18.17 -19.66 0.43
C GLN A 175 -19.19 -20.78 0.60
N LYS A 176 -20.39 -20.63 0.03
CA LYS A 176 -21.45 -21.65 0.10
C LYS A 176 -21.01 -22.98 -0.53
N ARG A 177 -20.20 -22.96 -1.60
CA ARG A 177 -19.64 -24.17 -2.22
C ARG A 177 -18.54 -24.81 -1.38
N ILE A 178 -17.67 -24.03 -0.75
CA ILE A 178 -16.66 -24.53 0.20
C ILE A 178 -17.37 -25.15 1.41
N GLU A 179 -18.37 -24.47 1.98
CA GLU A 179 -19.20 -25.01 3.06
C GLU A 179 -19.94 -26.28 2.65
N HIS A 180 -20.44 -26.34 1.41
CA HIS A 180 -21.09 -27.54 0.87
C HIS A 180 -20.09 -28.68 0.69
N LEU A 181 -18.89 -28.40 0.18
CA LEU A 181 -17.81 -29.39 0.07
C LEU A 181 -17.39 -29.88 1.45
N GLN A 182 -17.17 -28.99 2.42
CA GLN A 182 -16.87 -29.36 3.81
C GLN A 182 -17.95 -30.27 4.39
N LYS A 183 -19.23 -29.88 4.29
CA LYS A 183 -20.35 -30.73 4.74
C LYS A 183 -20.43 -32.06 4.01
N PHE A 184 -20.14 -32.06 2.71
CA PHE A 184 -20.12 -33.26 1.89
C PHE A 184 -19.01 -34.23 2.34
N PHE A 185 -17.84 -33.71 2.76
CA PHE A 185 -16.74 -34.51 3.28
C PHE A 185 -16.91 -34.92 4.76
N ASP A 186 -17.61 -34.12 5.56
CA ASP A 186 -17.94 -34.46 6.96
C ASP A 186 -19.08 -35.50 7.08
N ASP A 187 -19.83 -35.78 6.01
CA ASP A 187 -20.92 -36.76 6.04
C ASP A 187 -20.35 -38.19 6.07
N PRO A 188 -20.55 -38.99 7.14
CA PRO A 188 -20.02 -40.35 7.25
C PRO A 188 -20.54 -41.31 6.17
N LEU A 189 -21.61 -40.96 5.44
CA LEU A 189 -22.12 -41.74 4.31
C LEU A 189 -21.31 -41.56 3.01
N TRP A 190 -20.34 -40.63 3.00
CA TRP A 190 -19.57 -40.27 1.81
C TRP A 190 -18.68 -41.39 1.26
N ILE A 191 -18.29 -42.36 2.09
CA ILE A 191 -17.48 -43.54 1.73
C ILE A 191 -18.12 -44.32 0.55
N ARG A 192 -19.43 -44.12 0.29
CA ARG A 192 -20.18 -44.79 -0.79
C ARG A 192 -20.12 -44.11 -2.15
N TYR A 193 -19.64 -42.86 -2.25
CA TYR A 193 -19.58 -42.16 -3.54
C TYR A 193 -18.23 -42.41 -4.23
N LYS A 194 -18.27 -42.87 -5.48
CA LYS A 194 -17.08 -43.04 -6.33
C LYS A 194 -16.46 -41.67 -6.62
N PHE A 195 -15.26 -41.42 -6.09
CA PHE A 195 -14.49 -40.28 -6.53
C PHE A 195 -13.99 -40.51 -7.96
N PRO A 196 -14.03 -39.47 -8.83
CA PRO A 196 -13.22 -39.50 -10.03
C PRO A 196 -11.75 -39.71 -9.59
N GLN A 197 -11.02 -40.57 -10.30
CA GLN A 197 -9.64 -40.99 -9.97
C GLN A 197 -8.77 -39.81 -9.52
N ARG A 198 -7.76 -40.03 -8.64
CA ARG A 198 -6.76 -39.02 -8.22
C ARG A 198 -6.27 -38.22 -9.42
N GLY A 199 -6.94 -37.09 -9.65
CA GLY A 199 -6.79 -36.31 -10.86
C GLY A 199 -5.88 -35.11 -10.62
N PRO A 200 -5.27 -34.54 -11.67
CA PRO A 200 -4.48 -33.32 -11.56
C PRO A 200 -5.28 -32.14 -10.96
N GLU A 201 -6.62 -32.22 -11.00
CA GLU A 201 -7.53 -31.14 -10.65
C GLU A 201 -7.65 -30.96 -9.13
N TYR A 202 -7.64 -32.05 -8.38
CA TYR A 202 -7.58 -32.04 -6.91
C TYR A 202 -6.24 -31.47 -6.42
N ARG A 203 -5.14 -31.84 -7.08
CA ARG A 203 -3.84 -31.26 -6.78
C ARG A 203 -3.81 -29.77 -7.07
N LYS A 204 -4.43 -29.33 -8.17
CA LYS A 204 -4.59 -27.90 -8.49
C LYS A 204 -5.38 -27.18 -7.40
N LEU A 205 -6.49 -27.76 -6.91
CA LEU A 205 -7.28 -27.19 -5.82
C LEU A 205 -6.44 -27.00 -4.54
N LEU A 206 -5.70 -28.02 -4.12
CA LEU A 206 -4.84 -27.96 -2.93
C LEU A 206 -3.77 -26.86 -3.06
N VAL A 207 -3.13 -26.76 -4.23
CA VAL A 207 -2.15 -25.69 -4.52
C VAL A 207 -2.81 -24.31 -4.47
N CYS A 208 -3.99 -24.15 -5.05
CA CYS A 208 -4.74 -22.89 -5.01
C CYS A 208 -5.11 -22.52 -3.57
N LEU A 209 -5.63 -23.46 -2.77
CA LEU A 209 -6.00 -23.21 -1.37
C LEU A 209 -4.81 -22.78 -0.52
N GLY A 210 -3.67 -23.48 -0.64
CA GLY A 210 -2.44 -23.10 0.05
C GLY A 210 -1.93 -21.71 -0.37
N ARG A 211 -1.99 -21.40 -1.67
CA ARG A 211 -1.55 -20.09 -2.17
C ARG A 211 -2.49 -18.95 -1.78
N VAL A 212 -3.80 -19.18 -1.68
CA VAL A 212 -4.72 -18.19 -1.14
C VAL A 212 -4.36 -17.89 0.32
N ASP A 213 -4.07 -18.92 1.12
CA ASP A 213 -3.69 -18.75 2.54
C ASP A 213 -2.39 -17.93 2.70
N GLU A 214 -1.36 -18.22 1.90
CA GLU A 214 -0.11 -17.45 1.88
C GLU A 214 -0.33 -15.96 1.53
N LEU A 215 -1.27 -15.69 0.62
CA LEU A 215 -1.58 -14.33 0.19
C LEU A 215 -2.43 -13.55 1.18
N VAL A 216 -3.11 -14.21 2.12
CA VAL A 216 -4.00 -13.54 3.10
C VAL A 216 -3.28 -12.41 3.80
N ASP A 217 -2.08 -12.65 4.34
CA ASP A 217 -1.38 -11.64 5.14
C ASP A 217 -0.87 -10.44 4.31
N ALA A 218 -0.80 -10.58 2.99
CA ALA A 218 -0.44 -9.52 2.06
C ALA A 218 -1.65 -8.69 1.56
N LEU A 219 -2.88 -9.17 1.78
CA LEU A 219 -4.11 -8.48 1.38
C LEU A 219 -4.43 -7.26 2.25
N PRO A 220 -5.29 -6.33 1.78
CA PRO A 220 -5.83 -5.30 2.66
C PRO A 220 -6.75 -5.90 3.75
N ARG A 221 -6.91 -5.16 4.86
CA ARG A 221 -7.53 -5.67 6.10
C ARG A 221 -8.98 -6.17 5.96
N LEU A 222 -9.72 -5.65 4.99
CA LEU A 222 -11.13 -6.03 4.78
C LEU A 222 -11.21 -7.41 4.14
N GLU A 223 -10.44 -7.60 3.08
CA GLU A 223 -10.27 -8.83 2.34
C GLU A 223 -9.66 -9.92 3.22
N GLN A 224 -8.68 -9.57 4.06
CA GLN A 224 -8.14 -10.47 5.09
C GLN A 224 -9.23 -11.07 5.99
N ARG A 225 -10.17 -10.25 6.47
CA ARG A 225 -11.26 -10.76 7.33
C ARG A 225 -12.16 -11.71 6.56
N LEU A 226 -12.58 -11.31 5.36
CA LEU A 226 -13.45 -12.13 4.53
C LEU A 226 -12.82 -13.49 4.20
N VAL A 227 -11.55 -13.52 3.82
CA VAL A 227 -10.85 -14.76 3.49
C VAL A 227 -10.61 -15.63 4.73
N ARG A 228 -10.29 -15.02 5.89
CA ARG A 228 -10.14 -15.77 7.14
C ARG A 228 -11.45 -16.37 7.64
N GLU A 229 -12.59 -15.74 7.37
CA GLU A 229 -13.91 -16.30 7.67
C GLU A 229 -14.21 -17.57 6.87
N TRP A 230 -13.56 -17.78 5.73
CA TRP A 230 -13.76 -18.97 4.90
C TRP A 230 -13.07 -20.22 5.42
N ARG A 231 -12.22 -20.12 6.46
CA ARG A 231 -11.55 -21.29 7.08
C ARG A 231 -10.80 -22.14 6.04
N LEU A 232 -10.15 -21.46 5.10
CA LEU A 232 -9.38 -22.11 4.02
C LEU A 232 -8.29 -23.05 4.53
N PRO A 233 -7.56 -22.77 5.64
CA PRO A 233 -6.59 -23.71 6.18
C PRO A 233 -7.22 -25.03 6.64
N GLU A 234 -8.41 -24.96 7.28
CA GLU A 234 -9.13 -26.15 7.68
C GLU A 234 -9.62 -26.93 6.45
N ALA A 235 -10.18 -26.24 5.45
CA ALA A 235 -10.57 -26.87 4.19
C ALA A 235 -9.38 -27.57 3.52
N ALA A 236 -8.24 -26.88 3.36
CA ALA A 236 -7.03 -27.43 2.76
C ALA A 236 -6.53 -28.66 3.51
N ARG A 237 -6.55 -28.64 4.85
CA ARG A 237 -6.15 -29.78 5.68
C ARG A 237 -7.09 -30.97 5.48
N SER A 238 -8.40 -30.77 5.52
CA SER A 238 -9.38 -31.83 5.26
C SER A 238 -9.20 -32.44 3.87
N PHE A 239 -8.98 -31.60 2.85
CA PHE A 239 -8.69 -32.08 1.49
C PHE A 239 -7.38 -32.88 1.42
N GLN A 240 -6.33 -32.44 2.13
CA GLN A 240 -5.05 -33.12 2.17
C GLN A 240 -5.16 -34.49 2.86
N GLU A 241 -5.88 -34.57 3.98
CA GLU A 241 -6.14 -35.84 4.69
C GLU A 241 -6.87 -36.85 3.81
N ILE A 242 -7.88 -36.39 3.05
CA ILE A 242 -8.60 -37.22 2.06
C ILE A 242 -7.68 -37.63 0.90
N TRP A 243 -6.85 -36.69 0.43
CA TRP A 243 -5.92 -36.96 -0.66
C TRP A 243 -4.91 -38.03 -0.28
N ASP A 244 -4.38 -38.00 0.95
CA ASP A 244 -3.34 -38.90 1.43
C ASP A 244 -3.89 -40.28 1.87
N ASP A 245 -5.18 -40.41 2.17
CA ASP A 245 -5.81 -41.68 2.55
C ASP A 245 -6.18 -42.51 1.30
N ASP A 246 -5.34 -43.50 0.98
CA ASP A 246 -5.49 -44.40 -0.17
C ASP A 246 -6.85 -45.12 -0.23
N ARG A 247 -7.53 -45.30 0.92
CA ARG A 247 -8.85 -45.98 0.99
C ARG A 247 -9.93 -45.29 0.16
N TYR A 248 -9.80 -43.99 -0.08
CA TYR A 248 -10.76 -43.24 -0.91
C TYR A 248 -10.51 -43.38 -2.42
N TRP A 249 -9.37 -43.92 -2.81
CA TRP A 249 -8.90 -43.93 -4.20
C TRP A 249 -8.74 -45.34 -4.78
N ASP A 250 -8.70 -46.37 -3.92
CA ASP A 250 -8.63 -47.76 -4.35
C ASP A 250 -9.92 -48.23 -5.01
N LYS A 251 -9.79 -48.72 -6.25
CA LYS A 251 -10.91 -49.12 -7.11
C LYS A 251 -11.66 -50.37 -6.65
N GLU A 252 -11.09 -51.15 -5.73
CA GLU A 252 -11.58 -52.49 -5.39
C GLU A 252 -12.83 -52.51 -4.49
N VAL A 253 -13.14 -51.41 -3.78
CA VAL A 253 -14.35 -51.31 -2.94
C VAL A 253 -15.64 -51.15 -3.78
N ALA A 254 -15.51 -50.95 -5.09
CA ALA A 254 -16.60 -50.48 -5.94
C ALA A 254 -17.37 -51.57 -6.72
N THR A 255 -17.09 -52.84 -6.47
CA THR A 255 -17.69 -53.98 -7.20
C THR A 255 -18.30 -55.10 -6.32
N SER A 256 -18.26 -54.97 -4.99
CA SER A 256 -18.93 -55.88 -4.05
C SER A 256 -20.17 -55.23 -3.43
#